data_AF-A0A940QJH3-F1
#
_entry.id   AF-A0A940QJH3-F1
#
_cell.length_a   1.000
_cell.length_b   1.000
_cell.length_c   1.000
_cell.angle_alpha   90.00
_cell.angle_beta   90.00
_cell.angle_gamma   90.00
#
_symmetry.space_group_name_H-M   'P 1'
#
loop_
_entity.id
_entity.type
_entity.pdbx_description
1 polymer ?
#
loop_
_entity_poly.entity_id
_entity_poly.type
_entity_poly.pdbx_seq_one_letter_code
_entity_poly.pdbx_strand_id
1 'polypeptide(L)'
;ADVITPNFTELCLLSGGSYSEISSLSAGRKKDEIKKLAKKLIERKKDLTVIVTGIDDSNKICNMAFTKDKDYFTVSDRLGKSFSGTGDIFASVTFSMLLNGKDLETAINTAAEFIERSIKDTLAIDPDPDHNYGVEFEKNLGFLIDKNRTKI
;
A
#
# COMPACT_ATOMS: atom_id res chain seq x y z
N ALA A 1 1.88 17.52 -3.62
CA ALA A 1 1.28 16.42 -2.85
C ALA A 1 1.71 16.50 -1.39
N ASP A 2 0.81 16.23 -0.45
CA ASP A 2 1.11 16.08 1.00
C ASP A 2 1.25 14.60 1.40
N VAL A 3 0.60 13.72 0.65
CA VAL A 3 0.77 12.27 0.70
C VAL A 3 1.07 11.78 -0.71
N ILE A 4 2.05 10.90 -0.86
CA ILE A 4 2.31 10.16 -2.11
C ILE A 4 2.29 8.67 -1.82
N THR A 5 1.81 7.86 -2.78
CA THR A 5 1.66 6.40 -2.64
C THR A 5 2.46 5.62 -3.69
N PRO A 6 3.77 5.90 -3.89
CA PRO A 6 4.52 5.21 -4.94
C PRO A 6 4.58 3.70 -4.68
N ASN A 7 4.50 2.89 -5.72
CA ASN A 7 4.97 1.51 -5.61
C ASN A 7 6.50 1.46 -5.45
N PHE A 8 7.05 0.29 -5.14
CA PHE A 8 8.50 0.16 -4.90
C PHE A 8 9.37 0.59 -6.12
N THR A 9 8.93 0.32 -7.35
CA THR A 9 9.64 0.77 -8.57
C THR A 9 9.59 2.28 -8.72
N GLU A 10 8.43 2.90 -8.51
CA GLU A 10 8.24 4.36 -8.56
C GLU A 10 9.04 5.08 -7.47
N LEU A 11 9.12 4.50 -6.27
CA LEU A 11 9.97 5.04 -5.20
C LEU A 11 11.43 5.13 -5.65
N CYS A 12 11.95 4.07 -6.26
CA CYS A 12 13.30 4.04 -6.80
C CYS A 12 13.51 5.16 -7.83
N LEU A 13 12.58 5.32 -8.78
CA LEU A 13 12.64 6.38 -9.79
C LEU A 13 12.62 7.79 -9.18
N LEU A 14 11.70 8.07 -8.25
CA LEU A 14 11.54 9.40 -7.64
C LEU A 14 12.73 9.79 -6.75
N SER A 15 13.35 8.81 -6.11
CA SER A 15 14.45 9.00 -5.15
C SER A 15 15.84 8.91 -5.79
N GLY A 16 15.93 8.38 -7.02
CA GLY A 16 17.18 8.06 -7.71
C GLY A 16 17.85 6.78 -7.18
N GLY A 17 17.07 5.83 -6.68
CA GLY A 17 17.53 4.52 -6.21
C GLY A 17 17.52 3.47 -7.32
N SER A 18 18.31 2.40 -7.13
CA SER A 18 18.38 1.26 -8.05
C SER A 18 17.43 0.15 -7.60
N TYR A 19 16.34 -0.07 -8.36
CA TYR A 19 15.38 -1.13 -8.06
C TYR A 19 16.05 -2.51 -8.04
N SER A 20 16.86 -2.84 -9.05
CA SER A 20 17.49 -4.16 -9.20
C SER A 20 18.44 -4.50 -8.05
N GLU A 21 19.21 -3.51 -7.59
CA GLU A 21 20.10 -3.68 -6.44
C GLU A 21 19.29 -3.91 -5.17
N ILE A 22 18.31 -3.07 -4.89
CA ILE A 22 17.54 -3.11 -3.63
C ILE A 22 16.62 -4.33 -3.60
N SER A 23 16.01 -4.74 -4.73
CA SER A 23 15.13 -5.90 -4.81
C SER A 23 15.85 -7.20 -4.48
N SER A 24 17.17 -7.27 -4.75
CA SER A 24 18.02 -8.43 -4.48
C SER A 24 18.49 -8.56 -3.02
N LEU A 25 18.25 -7.53 -2.20
CA LEU A 25 18.66 -7.53 -0.80
C LEU A 25 17.79 -8.47 0.06
N SER A 26 18.36 -8.90 1.19
CA SER A 26 17.59 -9.56 2.25
C SER A 26 16.45 -8.66 2.73
N ALA A 27 15.35 -9.25 3.23
CA ALA A 27 14.15 -8.52 3.62
C ALA A 27 14.43 -7.35 4.58
N GLY A 28 15.29 -7.55 5.59
CA GLY A 28 15.70 -6.48 6.52
C GLY A 28 16.42 -5.33 5.82
N ARG A 29 17.46 -5.65 5.03
CA ARG A 29 18.23 -4.64 4.30
C ARG A 29 17.40 -3.91 3.23
N LYS A 30 16.48 -4.63 2.57
CA LYS A 30 15.53 -4.05 1.61
C LYS A 30 14.65 -3.01 2.29
N LYS A 31 14.10 -3.33 3.48
CA LYS A 31 13.29 -2.41 4.29
C LYS A 31 14.08 -1.16 4.70
N ASP A 32 15.34 -1.31 5.09
CA ASP A 32 16.21 -0.19 5.47
C ASP A 32 16.49 0.75 4.29
N GLU A 33 16.81 0.21 3.10
CA GLU A 33 17.03 1.04 1.91
C GLU A 33 15.74 1.71 1.43
N ILE A 34 14.60 1.01 1.46
CA ILE A 34 13.29 1.62 1.15
C ILE A 34 13.01 2.81 2.09
N LYS A 35 13.23 2.64 3.40
CA LYS A 35 13.09 3.71 4.38
C LYS A 35 13.99 4.89 4.05
N LYS A 36 15.27 4.64 3.76
CA LYS A 36 16.24 5.69 3.40
C LYS A 36 15.80 6.46 2.14
N LEU A 37 15.34 5.77 1.10
CA LEU A 37 14.83 6.43 -0.11
C LEU A 37 13.58 7.25 0.16
N ALA A 38 12.64 6.74 0.97
CA ALA A 38 11.45 7.48 1.36
C ALA A 38 11.78 8.73 2.19
N LYS A 39 12.68 8.62 3.18
CA LYS A 39 13.11 9.77 4.01
C LYS A 39 13.80 10.85 3.16
N LYS A 40 14.61 10.47 2.15
CA LYS A 40 15.18 11.41 1.18
C LYS A 40 14.12 12.21 0.41
N LEU A 41 12.95 11.62 0.13
CA LEU A 41 11.83 12.36 -0.48
C LEU A 41 11.17 13.30 0.53
N ILE A 42 10.99 12.86 1.76
CA ILE A 42 10.40 13.66 2.85
C ILE A 42 11.25 14.89 3.16
N GLU A 43 12.57 14.79 3.07
CA GLU A 43 13.47 15.94 3.23
C GLU A 43 13.26 17.04 2.17
N ARG A 44 12.72 16.71 0.99
CA ARG A 44 12.47 17.69 -0.09
C ARG A 44 11.24 18.56 0.17
N LYS A 45 10.33 18.12 1.04
CA LYS A 45 9.11 18.86 1.37
C LYS A 45 8.67 18.59 2.80
N LYS A 46 8.55 19.67 3.58
CA LYS A 46 8.00 19.63 4.94
C LYS A 46 6.62 18.96 4.95
N ASP A 47 6.40 18.11 5.95
CA ASP A 47 5.14 17.41 6.23
C ASP A 47 4.69 16.43 5.12
N LEU A 48 5.58 16.03 4.21
CA LEU A 48 5.32 14.98 3.23
C LEU A 48 5.21 13.61 3.93
N THR A 49 4.17 12.86 3.57
CA THR A 49 4.03 11.43 3.88
C THR A 49 4.29 10.60 2.62
N VAL A 50 5.11 9.56 2.74
CA VAL A 50 5.43 8.63 1.64
C VAL A 50 4.94 7.24 2.02
N ILE A 51 4.03 6.68 1.23
CA ILE A 51 3.49 5.33 1.44
C ILE A 51 3.96 4.45 0.29
N VAL A 52 4.94 3.59 0.57
CA VAL A 52 5.51 2.66 -0.40
C VAL A 52 4.64 1.42 -0.45
N THR A 53 4.04 1.14 -1.61
CA THR A 53 3.11 0.02 -1.79
C THR A 53 3.74 -1.16 -2.54
N GLY A 54 3.15 -2.35 -2.38
CA GLY A 54 3.45 -3.51 -3.22
C GLY A 54 4.87 -4.06 -3.05
N ILE A 55 5.40 -4.06 -1.83
CA ILE A 55 6.74 -4.58 -1.56
C ILE A 55 6.64 -6.10 -1.37
N ASP A 56 7.23 -6.83 -2.31
CA ASP A 56 7.25 -8.29 -2.29
C ASP A 56 8.25 -8.84 -1.25
N ASP A 57 7.72 -9.66 -0.34
CA ASP A 57 8.47 -10.41 0.65
C ASP A 57 7.99 -11.88 0.68
N SER A 58 8.53 -12.68 -0.24
CA SER A 58 8.18 -14.10 -0.40
C SER A 58 6.66 -14.30 -0.59
N ASN A 59 5.98 -14.88 0.39
CA ASN A 59 4.53 -15.14 0.35
C ASN A 59 3.71 -14.00 0.97
N LYS A 60 4.31 -12.83 1.18
CA LYS A 60 3.66 -11.66 1.77
C LYS A 60 3.80 -10.43 0.87
N ILE A 61 2.82 -9.55 0.96
CA ILE A 61 2.87 -8.18 0.43
C ILE A 61 3.01 -7.23 1.61
N CYS A 62 3.99 -6.34 1.54
CA CYS A 62 4.22 -5.30 2.53
C CYS A 62 3.90 -3.92 1.94
N ASN A 63 3.29 -3.06 2.74
CA ASN A 63 3.26 -1.61 2.50
C ASN A 63 3.96 -0.91 3.65
N MET A 64 4.69 0.16 3.36
CA MET A 64 5.48 0.91 4.35
C MET A 64 5.16 2.39 4.23
N ALA A 65 4.61 2.99 5.28
CA ALA A 65 4.35 4.42 5.33
C ALA A 65 5.37 5.14 6.20
N PHE A 66 5.90 6.25 5.70
CA PHE A 66 6.92 7.04 6.36
C PHE A 66 6.45 8.50 6.45
N THR A 67 6.50 9.04 7.66
CA THR A 67 6.40 10.47 7.93
C THR A 67 7.78 10.99 8.34
N LYS A 68 7.90 12.24 8.78
CA LYS A 68 9.17 12.71 9.37
C LYS A 68 9.56 11.88 10.60
N ASP A 69 8.61 11.66 11.50
CA ASP A 69 8.89 11.18 12.86
C ASP A 69 8.49 9.73 13.12
N LYS A 70 7.60 9.16 12.29
CA LYS A 70 7.03 7.83 12.48
C LYS A 70 7.04 7.01 11.20
N ASP A 71 7.15 5.70 11.38
CA ASP A 71 7.09 4.70 10.32
C ASP A 71 5.99 3.68 10.67
N TYR A 72 5.25 3.22 9.67
CA TYR A 72 4.14 2.28 9.80
C TYR A 72 4.24 1.20 8.75
N PHE A 73 3.77 -0.01 9.07
CA PHE A 73 3.89 -1.16 8.19
C PHE A 73 2.60 -1.96 8.18
N THR A 74 2.18 -2.41 6.99
CA THR A 74 1.11 -3.39 6.83
C THR A 74 1.68 -4.61 6.15
N VAL A 75 1.29 -5.81 6.59
CA VAL A 75 1.68 -7.07 5.97
C VAL A 75 0.42 -7.88 5.71
N SER A 76 0.23 -8.30 4.48
CA SER A 76 -0.84 -9.22 4.08
C SER A 76 -0.25 -10.45 3.41
N ASP A 77 -1.02 -11.53 3.35
CA ASP A 77 -0.68 -12.66 2.50
C ASP A 77 -0.66 -12.26 1.03
N ARG A 78 0.28 -12.82 0.28
CA ARG A 78 0.26 -12.74 -1.18
C ARG A 78 -0.80 -13.73 -1.67
N LEU A 79 -1.89 -13.18 -2.22
CA LEU A 79 -3.01 -13.96 -2.73
C LEU A 79 -2.97 -13.94 -4.26
N GLY A 80 -2.50 -15.04 -4.86
CA GLY A 80 -2.40 -15.18 -6.31
C GLY A 80 -1.40 -14.21 -6.96
N LYS A 81 -1.80 -13.64 -8.10
CA LYS A 81 -1.01 -12.72 -8.92
C LYS A 81 -1.29 -11.25 -8.52
N SER A 82 -0.48 -10.32 -9.03
CA SER A 82 -0.77 -8.89 -8.90
C SER A 82 -1.91 -8.49 -9.83
N PHE A 83 -2.90 -7.76 -9.32
CA PHE A 83 -4.07 -7.31 -10.07
C PHE A 83 -3.94 -5.82 -10.45
N SER A 84 -4.36 -5.49 -11.67
CA SER A 84 -4.41 -4.11 -12.15
C SER A 84 -5.34 -3.26 -11.27
N GLY A 85 -5.00 -1.98 -11.09
CA GLY A 85 -5.81 -1.03 -10.32
C GLY A 85 -5.75 -1.17 -8.79
N THR A 86 -5.08 -2.19 -8.23
CA THR A 86 -4.95 -2.33 -6.76
C THR A 86 -4.23 -1.15 -6.10
N GLY A 87 -3.27 -0.53 -6.79
CA GLY A 87 -2.63 0.71 -6.36
C GLY A 87 -3.61 1.90 -6.28
N ASP A 88 -4.49 2.04 -7.28
CA ASP A 88 -5.50 3.10 -7.33
C ASP A 88 -6.55 2.92 -6.22
N ILE A 89 -6.97 1.68 -5.97
CA ILE A 89 -7.85 1.32 -4.86
C ILE A 89 -7.17 1.66 -3.53
N PHE A 90 -5.91 1.27 -3.35
CA PHE A 90 -5.16 1.55 -2.12
C PHE A 90 -5.08 3.06 -1.84
N ALA A 91 -4.71 3.83 -2.85
CA ALA A 91 -4.61 5.28 -2.76
C ALA A 91 -5.97 5.92 -2.45
N SER A 92 -7.03 5.48 -3.12
CA SER A 92 -8.40 6.01 -2.93
C SER A 92 -8.93 5.74 -1.53
N VAL A 93 -8.78 4.51 -1.01
CA VAL A 93 -9.22 4.15 0.34
C VAL A 93 -8.39 4.88 1.38
N THR A 94 -7.06 4.91 1.24
CA THR A 94 -6.18 5.62 2.17
C THR A 94 -6.54 7.10 2.24
N PHE A 95 -6.70 7.75 1.09
CA PHE A 95 -7.10 9.16 1.01
C PHE A 95 -8.45 9.42 1.68
N SER A 96 -9.45 8.58 1.40
CA SER A 96 -10.78 8.68 2.02
C SER A 96 -10.73 8.55 3.55
N MET A 97 -9.97 7.60 4.08
CA MET A 97 -9.82 7.40 5.53
C MET A 97 -9.17 8.61 6.19
N LEU A 98 -8.11 9.16 5.58
CA LEU A 98 -7.42 10.36 6.07
C LEU A 98 -8.36 11.59 6.06
N LEU A 99 -9.15 11.78 5.00
CA LEU A 99 -10.15 12.86 4.93
C LEU A 99 -11.24 12.74 6.01
N ASN A 100 -11.58 11.51 6.40
CA ASN A 100 -12.51 11.23 7.50
C ASN A 100 -11.85 11.30 8.90
N GLY A 101 -10.64 11.86 8.99
CA GLY A 101 -9.94 12.08 10.25
C GLY A 101 -9.37 10.83 10.90
N LYS A 102 -9.28 9.70 10.18
CA LYS A 102 -8.56 8.51 10.66
C LYS A 102 -7.06 8.76 10.61
N ASP A 103 -6.33 8.15 11.54
CA ASP A 103 -4.86 8.18 11.51
C ASP A 103 -4.28 7.36 10.34
N LEU A 104 -3.01 7.62 10.03
CA LEU A 104 -2.31 7.02 8.90
C LEU A 104 -2.26 5.50 8.98
N GLU A 105 -2.04 4.94 10.17
CA GLU A 105 -1.96 3.50 10.39
C GLU A 105 -3.30 2.83 10.10
N THR A 106 -4.39 3.40 10.62
CA THR A 106 -5.76 2.95 10.37
C THR A 106 -6.09 3.04 8.88
N ALA A 107 -5.69 4.12 8.21
CA ALA A 107 -5.95 4.33 6.79
C ALA A 107 -5.28 3.26 5.92
N ILE A 108 -3.97 3.03 6.09
CA ILE A 108 -3.23 2.04 5.29
C ILE A 108 -3.66 0.61 5.59
N ASN A 109 -3.97 0.29 6.86
CA ASN A 109 -4.48 -1.04 7.23
C ASN A 109 -5.86 -1.30 6.63
N THR A 110 -6.75 -0.30 6.64
CA THR A 110 -8.08 -0.44 6.04
C THR A 110 -8.00 -0.63 4.53
N ALA A 111 -7.10 0.10 3.86
CA ALA A 111 -6.86 -0.07 2.42
C ALA A 111 -6.32 -1.48 2.09
N ALA A 112 -5.34 -1.98 2.86
CA ALA A 112 -4.80 -3.32 2.69
C ALA A 112 -5.86 -4.40 2.91
N GLU A 113 -6.65 -4.30 4.00
CA GLU A 113 -7.72 -5.26 4.32
C GLU A 113 -8.82 -5.26 3.23
N PHE A 114 -9.19 -4.09 2.72
CA PHE A 114 -10.19 -3.97 1.65
C PHE A 114 -9.74 -4.68 0.36
N ILE A 115 -8.48 -4.48 -0.04
CA ILE A 115 -7.91 -5.14 -1.22
C ILE A 115 -7.80 -6.64 -0.99
N GLU A 116 -7.34 -7.08 0.18
CA GLU A 116 -7.23 -8.49 0.52
C GLU A 116 -8.59 -9.20 0.42
N ARG A 117 -9.65 -8.60 0.97
CA ARG A 117 -11.03 -9.12 0.85
C ARG A 117 -11.47 -9.21 -0.60
N SER A 118 -11.21 -8.17 -1.39
CA SER A 118 -11.60 -8.11 -2.81
C SER A 118 -10.87 -9.18 -3.64
N ILE A 119 -9.58 -9.42 -3.37
CA ILE A 119 -8.83 -10.49 -4.03
C ILE A 119 -9.38 -11.87 -3.64
N LYS A 120 -9.70 -12.10 -2.36
CA LYS A 120 -10.31 -13.37 -1.91
C LYS A 120 -11.63 -13.65 -2.63
N ASP A 121 -12.49 -12.64 -2.75
CA ASP A 121 -13.77 -12.78 -3.44
C ASP A 121 -13.58 -13.03 -4.94
N THR A 122 -12.59 -12.38 -5.56
CA THR A 122 -12.22 -12.60 -6.97
C THR A 122 -11.78 -14.06 -7.19
N LEU A 123 -10.84 -14.55 -6.36
CA LEU A 123 -10.31 -15.91 -6.46
C LEU A 123 -11.34 -17.00 -6.10
N ALA A 124 -12.37 -16.66 -5.34
CA ALA A 124 -13.48 -17.56 -5.05
C ALA A 124 -14.44 -17.72 -6.24
N ILE A 125 -14.52 -16.73 -7.13
CA ILE A 125 -15.32 -16.79 -8.36
C ILE A 125 -14.56 -17.53 -9.45
N ASP A 126 -13.29 -17.16 -9.67
CA ASP A 126 -12.40 -17.78 -10.64
C ASP A 126 -11.01 -17.97 -10.00
N PRO A 127 -10.51 -19.22 -9.88
CA PRO A 127 -9.18 -19.48 -9.33
C PRO A 127 -8.00 -18.96 -10.18
N ASP A 128 -8.20 -18.67 -11.48
CA ASP A 128 -7.16 -18.08 -12.35
C ASP A 128 -7.73 -16.94 -13.24
N PRO A 129 -8.18 -15.84 -12.61
CA PRO A 129 -8.80 -14.74 -13.32
C PRO A 129 -7.76 -13.96 -14.14
N ASP A 130 -8.20 -13.34 -15.23
CA ASP A 130 -7.33 -12.39 -15.93
C ASP A 130 -7.15 -11.13 -15.07
N HIS A 131 -5.95 -11.02 -14.49
CA HIS A 131 -5.47 -9.93 -13.66
C HIS A 131 -5.63 -8.51 -14.23
N ASN A 132 -5.82 -8.36 -15.55
CA ASN A 132 -6.06 -7.07 -16.18
C ASN A 132 -7.43 -6.47 -15.84
N TYR A 133 -8.42 -7.30 -15.47
CA TYR A 133 -9.76 -6.83 -15.07
C TYR A 133 -9.83 -6.30 -13.64
N GLY A 134 -8.75 -6.38 -12.87
CA GLY A 134 -8.71 -5.93 -11.48
C GLY A 134 -9.37 -6.92 -10.53
N VAL A 135 -9.98 -6.41 -9.46
CA VAL A 135 -10.53 -7.21 -8.36
C VAL A 135 -12.01 -6.89 -8.14
N GLU A 136 -12.77 -7.90 -7.70
CA GLU A 136 -14.18 -7.82 -7.34
C GLU A 136 -14.35 -7.12 -5.98
N PHE A 137 -14.36 -5.78 -5.97
CA PHE A 137 -14.39 -4.98 -4.74
C PHE A 137 -15.79 -4.48 -4.36
N GLU A 138 -16.77 -4.55 -5.27
CA GLU A 138 -18.10 -3.97 -5.14
C GLU A 138 -18.84 -4.54 -3.91
N LYS A 139 -18.72 -5.84 -3.68
CA LYS A 139 -19.31 -6.55 -2.53
C LYS A 139 -18.71 -6.08 -1.20
N ASN A 140 -17.48 -5.58 -1.23
CA ASN A 140 -16.74 -5.14 -0.05
C ASN A 140 -16.98 -3.66 0.29
N LEU A 141 -17.68 -2.88 -0.55
CA LEU A 141 -17.86 -1.44 -0.29
C LEU A 141 -18.51 -1.14 1.08
N GLY A 142 -19.41 -2.01 1.55
CA GLY A 142 -20.03 -1.88 2.88
C GLY A 142 -19.02 -1.90 4.03
N PHE A 143 -17.92 -2.64 3.89
CA PHE A 143 -16.85 -2.68 4.88
C PHE A 143 -16.20 -1.31 5.09
N LEU A 144 -16.03 -0.52 4.02
CA LEU A 144 -15.47 0.83 4.11
C LEU A 144 -16.39 1.79 4.87
N ILE A 145 -17.71 1.63 4.70
CA ILE A 145 -18.71 2.42 5.43
C ILE A 145 -18.57 2.17 6.94
N ASP A 146 -18.47 0.90 7.33
CA ASP A 146 -18.35 0.52 8.74
C ASP A 146 -17.04 1.01 9.37
N LYS A 147 -15.92 0.95 8.64
CA LYS A 147 -14.62 1.48 9.11
C LYS A 147 -14.62 3.00 9.24
N ASN A 148 -15.40 3.69 8.42
CA ASN A 148 -15.53 5.15 8.49
C ASN A 148 -16.45 5.65 9.60
N ARG A 149 -17.40 4.84 10.09
CA ARG A 149 -18.28 5.24 11.20
C ARG A 149 -17.45 5.66 12.42
N THR A 150 -17.55 6.92 12.79
CA THR A 150 -17.05 7.42 14.07
C THR A 150 -18.00 6.94 15.15
N LYS A 151 -17.50 6.30 16.22
CA LYS A 151 -18.30 6.10 17.42
C LYS A 151 -18.62 7.49 17.98
N ILE A 152 -19.85 7.94 17.79
CA ILE A 152 -20.41 9.13 18.45
C ILE A 152 -20.75 8.75 19.88
#